data_AF-A0A2R6LPV4-F1
#
_entry.id   AF-A0A2R6LPV4-F1
#
_cell.length_a   1.000
_cell.length_b   1.000
_cell.length_c   1.000
_cell.angle_alpha   90.00
_cell.angle_beta   90.00
_cell.angle_gamma   90.00
#
_symmetry.space_group_name_H-M   'P 1'
#
loop_
_entity.id
_entity.type
_entity.pdbx_description
1 polymer ?
#
loop_
_entity_poly.entity_id
_entity_poly.type
_entity_poly.pdbx_seq_one_letter_code
_entity_poly.pdbx_strand_id
1 'polypeptide(L)'
;MLARLEGGELPLPAVIDRIETITTHPETTRAILEEAEKRGHIVREGETVKPAGGRFLRFESEVVSRDGEFECRRCGASVSTGYFMKLEAGEHGPFGSSCIRKVTGRE
;
A
#
# COMPACT_ATOMS: atom_id res chain seq x y z
N MET A 1 -3.35 2.92 4.20
CA MET A 1 -2.17 2.51 3.40
C MET A 1 -0.86 2.82 4.14
N LEU A 2 -0.64 4.08 4.54
CA LEU A 2 0.58 4.48 5.27
C LEU A 2 0.68 3.99 6.72
N ALA A 3 -0.46 3.78 7.40
CA ALA A 3 -0.50 3.22 8.76
C ALA A 3 -0.06 1.74 8.85
N ARG A 4 0.26 1.08 7.73
CA ARG A 4 0.28 -0.39 7.57
C ARG A 4 1.66 -0.89 7.10
N LEU A 5 2.75 -0.41 7.73
CA LEU A 5 4.13 -0.76 7.37
C LEU A 5 4.58 -2.05 8.11
N GLU A 6 4.64 -3.19 7.41
CA GLU A 6 5.31 -4.40 7.91
C GLU A 6 6.83 -4.16 7.95
N GLY A 7 7.41 -4.16 9.15
CA GLY A 7 8.82 -3.81 9.41
C GLY A 7 9.01 -2.74 10.48
N GLY A 8 7.95 -2.01 10.84
CA GLY A 8 7.98 -0.97 11.87
C GLY A 8 8.59 0.36 11.43
N GLU A 9 9.38 0.38 10.36
CA GLU A 9 10.07 1.57 9.85
C GLU A 9 10.45 1.37 8.37
N LEU A 10 10.10 2.32 7.48
CA LEU A 10 10.53 2.32 6.08
C LEU A 10 11.23 3.64 5.73
N PRO A 11 12.22 3.62 4.81
CA PRO A 11 12.80 4.83 4.28
C PRO A 11 11.74 5.63 3.50
N LEU A 12 11.77 6.95 3.62
CA LEU A 12 10.81 7.87 2.99
C LEU A 12 10.62 7.61 1.47
N PRO A 13 11.68 7.32 0.67
CA PRO A 13 11.51 6.95 -0.74
C PRO A 13 10.59 5.74 -0.96
N ALA A 14 10.72 4.68 -0.15
CA ALA A 14 9.89 3.48 -0.29
C ALA A 14 8.42 3.74 0.08
N VAL A 15 8.18 4.73 0.94
CA VAL A 15 6.83 5.20 1.28
C VAL A 15 6.23 6.01 0.13
N ILE A 16 7.03 6.87 -0.50
CA ILE A 16 6.63 7.65 -1.68
C ILE A 16 6.27 6.70 -2.83
N ASP A 17 7.10 5.71 -3.14
CA ASP A 17 6.83 4.70 -4.19
C ASP A 17 5.47 4.02 -4.01
N ARG A 18 5.04 3.84 -2.76
CA ARG A 18 3.72 3.27 -2.43
C ARG A 18 2.59 4.25 -2.70
N ILE A 19 2.75 5.52 -2.33
CA ILE A 19 1.74 6.56 -2.62
C ILE A 19 1.61 6.76 -4.14
N GLU A 20 2.71 6.62 -4.89
CA GLU A 20 2.73 6.73 -6.34
C GLU A 20 1.91 5.66 -7.06
N THR A 21 1.54 4.57 -6.38
CA THR A 21 0.55 3.60 -6.91
C THR A 21 -0.88 4.13 -6.92
N ILE A 22 -1.15 5.22 -6.18
CA ILE A 22 -2.45 5.91 -6.13
C ILE A 22 -2.40 7.22 -6.90
N THR A 23 -1.30 7.96 -6.80
CA THR A 23 -1.18 9.29 -7.42
C THR A 23 0.27 9.62 -7.77
N THR A 24 0.53 10.06 -8.99
CA THR A 24 1.85 10.54 -9.43
C THR A 24 2.03 12.06 -9.25
N HIS A 25 1.02 12.77 -8.73
CA HIS A 25 1.11 14.21 -8.48
C HIS A 25 1.89 14.52 -7.19
N PRO A 26 3.03 15.25 -7.25
CA PRO A 26 3.90 15.46 -6.09
C PRO A 26 3.25 16.25 -4.95
N GLU A 27 2.36 17.21 -5.27
CA GLU A 27 1.62 17.96 -4.25
C GLU A 27 0.62 17.07 -3.51
N THR A 28 -0.02 16.14 -4.21
CA THR A 28 -0.94 15.17 -3.62
C THR A 28 -0.19 14.18 -2.74
N THR A 29 0.99 13.72 -3.17
CA THR A 29 1.87 12.86 -2.37
C THR A 29 2.27 13.52 -1.06
N ARG A 30 2.69 14.80 -1.09
CA ARG A 30 2.99 15.57 0.12
C ARG A 30 1.78 15.73 1.04
N ALA A 31 0.64 16.13 0.49
CA ALA A 31 -0.60 16.29 1.24
C ALA A 31 -1.03 14.99 1.95
N ILE A 32 -0.89 13.84 1.27
CA ILE A 32 -1.19 12.52 1.85
C ILE A 32 -0.25 12.21 3.02
N LEU A 33 1.05 12.50 2.89
CA LEU A 33 2.03 12.29 3.97
C LEU A 33 1.77 13.19 5.18
N GLU A 34 1.55 14.49 4.95
CA GLU A 34 1.26 15.46 6.00
C GLU A 34 -0.03 15.11 6.74
N GLU A 35 -1.08 14.72 6.01
CA GLU A 35 -2.35 14.34 6.60
C GLU A 35 -2.24 13.01 7.36
N ALA A 36 -1.46 12.05 6.88
CA ALA A 36 -1.21 10.80 7.59
C ALA A 36 -0.44 11.02 8.90
N GLU A 37 0.54 11.93 8.93
CA GLU A 37 1.28 12.29 10.14
C GLU A 37 0.39 13.07 11.11
N LYS A 38 -0.35 14.07 10.62
CA LYS A 38 -1.27 14.88 11.43
C LYS A 38 -2.35 14.03 12.10
N ARG A 39 -2.83 12.99 11.43
CA ARG A 39 -3.82 12.04 11.97
C ARG A 39 -3.22 10.96 12.86
N GLY A 40 -1.90 10.99 13.10
CA GLY A 40 -1.21 10.01 13.94
C GLY A 40 -1.21 8.60 13.34
N HIS A 41 -1.24 8.48 12.01
CA HIS A 41 -1.10 7.20 11.32
C HIS A 41 0.36 6.82 11.09
N ILE A 42 1.22 7.81 10.92
CA ILE A 42 2.66 7.65 10.76
C ILE A 42 3.42 8.65 11.64
N VAL A 43 4.67 8.34 11.91
CA VAL A 43 5.65 9.20 12.57
C VAL A 43 6.86 9.26 11.65
N ARG A 44 7.35 10.47 11.35
CA ARG A 44 8.60 10.66 10.63
C ARG A 44 9.75 10.86 11.60
N GLU A 45 10.80 10.06 11.44
CA GLU A 45 12.07 10.20 12.15
C GLU A 45 13.17 10.42 11.11
N GLY A 46 13.43 11.67 10.75
CA GLY A 46 14.44 12.03 9.75
C GLY A 46 14.10 11.46 8.36
N GLU A 47 14.88 10.49 7.91
CA GLU A 47 14.76 9.85 6.59
C GLU A 47 13.86 8.61 6.59
N THR A 48 13.34 8.23 7.76
CA THR A 48 12.47 7.07 7.92
C THR A 48 11.07 7.44 8.42
N VAL A 49 10.11 6.59 8.09
CA VAL A 49 8.70 6.70 8.42
C VAL A 49 8.28 5.44 9.16
N LYS A 50 7.68 5.59 10.33
CA LYS A 50 7.11 4.53 11.15
C LYS A 50 5.59 4.62 11.16
N PRO A 51 4.84 3.52 11.20
CA PRO A 51 3.41 3.58 11.46
C PRO A 51 3.20 3.83 12.96
N ALA A 52 2.40 4.84 13.31
CA ALA A 52 2.03 5.05 14.70
C ALA A 52 1.05 3.93 15.13
N GLY A 53 1.45 3.17 16.15
CA GLY A 53 0.56 2.21 16.83
C GLY A 53 0.51 0.78 16.28
N GLY A 54 1.51 0.32 15.51
CA GLY A 54 1.63 -1.10 15.16
C GLY A 54 0.44 -1.67 14.38
N ARG A 55 -0.24 -0.83 13.59
CA ARG A 55 -1.40 -1.23 12.79
C ARG A 55 -0.94 -1.95 11.52
N PHE A 56 -0.26 -3.08 11.71
CA PHE A 56 0.18 -3.96 10.63
C PHE A 56 -1.03 -4.53 9.87
N LEU A 57 -0.93 -4.57 8.55
CA LEU A 57 -1.73 -5.52 7.79
C LEU A 57 -1.22 -6.91 8.13
N ARG A 58 -1.91 -7.63 9.03
CA ARG A 58 -1.66 -9.07 9.17
C ARG A 58 -2.15 -9.74 7.89
N PHE A 59 -1.18 -10.21 7.12
CA PHE A 59 -1.27 -10.73 5.76
C PHE A 59 -2.42 -11.73 5.47
N GLU A 60 -3.00 -12.38 6.47
CA GLU A 60 -3.93 -13.50 6.25
C GLU A 60 -5.42 -13.14 6.25
N SER A 61 -5.84 -11.93 6.64
CA SER A 61 -7.28 -11.67 6.84
C SER A 61 -7.93 -10.69 5.86
N GLU A 62 -7.18 -9.96 5.03
CA GLU A 62 -7.73 -8.88 4.20
C GLU A 62 -7.44 -9.00 2.69
N VAL A 63 -6.82 -10.06 2.18
CA VAL A 63 -6.68 -10.25 0.72
C VAL A 63 -7.69 -11.26 0.20
N VAL A 64 -8.48 -10.88 -0.80
CA VAL A 64 -9.40 -11.77 -1.52
C VAL A 64 -8.85 -12.01 -2.91
N SER A 65 -8.74 -13.28 -3.30
CA SER A 65 -8.45 -13.67 -4.69
C SER A 65 -9.74 -14.02 -5.42
N ARG A 66 -9.85 -13.62 -6.68
CA ARG A 66 -10.91 -14.04 -7.60
C ARG A 66 -10.28 -14.49 -8.91
N ASP A 67 -10.75 -15.61 -9.45
CA ASP A 67 -10.37 -16.08 -10.77
C ASP A 67 -11.23 -15.44 -11.85
N GLY A 68 -10.62 -15.09 -12.97
CA GLY A 68 -11.23 -14.34 -14.07
C GLY A 68 -10.20 -13.54 -14.86
N GLU A 69 -10.61 -12.86 -15.92
CA GLU A 69 -9.72 -11.97 -16.67
C GLU A 69 -9.66 -10.60 -16.01
N PHE A 70 -8.50 -10.28 -15.44
CA PHE A 70 -8.25 -9.01 -14.77
C PHE A 70 -7.01 -8.32 -15.33
N GLU A 71 -6.96 -7.00 -15.21
CA GLU A 71 -5.77 -6.21 -15.51
C GLU A 71 -5.13 -5.72 -14.22
N CYS A 72 -3.87 -6.09 -14.00
CA CYS A 72 -3.16 -5.71 -12.79
C CYS A 72 -3.03 -4.18 -12.70
N ARG A 73 -3.65 -3.58 -11.68
CA ARG A 73 -3.66 -2.13 -11.46
C ARG A 73 -2.26 -1.51 -11.33
N ARG A 74 -1.26 -2.30 -10.95
CA ARG A 74 0.12 -1.83 -10.79
C ARG A 74 0.92 -1.83 -12.09
N CYS A 75 0.83 -2.90 -12.88
CA CYS A 75 1.73 -3.10 -14.04
C CYS A 75 0.99 -3.22 -15.38
N GLY A 76 -0.33 -3.20 -15.39
CA GLY A 76 -1.16 -3.36 -16.59
C GLY A 76 -1.16 -4.77 -17.18
N ALA A 77 -0.53 -5.76 -16.55
CA ALA A 77 -0.50 -7.12 -17.08
C ALA A 77 -1.86 -7.80 -16.94
N SER A 78 -2.31 -8.50 -17.99
CA SER A 78 -3.46 -9.40 -17.94
C SER A 78 -3.16 -10.59 -17.02
N VAL A 79 -4.05 -10.85 -16.06
CA VAL A 79 -3.92 -11.93 -15.08
C VAL A 79 -5.22 -12.72 -15.00
N SER A 80 -5.08 -14.05 -14.91
CA SER A 80 -6.20 -14.97 -14.76
C SER A 80 -6.72 -15.07 -13.32
N THR A 81 -5.99 -14.50 -12.36
CA THR A 81 -6.37 -14.42 -10.95
C THR A 81 -6.06 -13.03 -10.44
N GLY A 82 -7.10 -12.29 -10.06
CA GLY A 82 -7.02 -10.95 -9.48
C GLY A 82 -6.99 -11.01 -7.96
N TYR A 83 -6.01 -10.34 -7.36
CA TYR A 83 -5.88 -10.20 -5.90
C TYR A 83 -6.36 -8.82 -5.47
N PHE A 84 -7.22 -8.76 -4.45
CA PHE A 84 -7.87 -7.55 -3.95
C PHE A 84 -7.57 -7.38 -2.48
N MET A 85 -7.07 -6.21 -2.09
CA MET A 85 -6.91 -5.82 -0.69
C MET A 85 -8.21 -5.22 -0.18
N LYS A 86 -8.78 -5.79 0.88
CA LYS A 86 -9.83 -5.17 1.65
C LYS A 86 -9.22 -4.04 2.49
N LEU A 87 -9.69 -2.84 2.20
CA LEU A 87 -9.44 -1.66 3.00
C LEU A 87 -10.76 -1.24 3.64
N GLU A 88 -10.71 -0.48 4.73
CA GLU A 88 -11.91 0.09 5.36
C GLU A 88 -12.72 0.98 4.38
N ALA A 89 -12.04 1.55 3.38
CA ALA A 89 -12.65 2.37 2.33
C ALA A 89 -13.15 1.57 1.10
N GLY A 90 -13.01 0.23 1.08
CA GLY A 90 -13.40 -0.62 -0.02
C GLY A 90 -12.29 -1.56 -0.52
N GLU A 91 -12.57 -2.29 -1.60
CA GLU A 91 -11.60 -3.21 -2.22
C GLU A 91 -10.62 -2.44 -3.12
N HIS A 92 -9.32 -2.70 -2.96
CA HIS A 92 -8.25 -2.13 -3.78
C HIS A 92 -7.56 -3.24 -4.59
N GLY A 93 -7.62 -3.13 -5.92
CA GLY A 93 -7.13 -4.13 -6.86
C GLY A 93 -7.78 -3.93 -8.23
N PRO A 94 -7.73 -4.94 -9.11
CA PRO A 94 -7.03 -6.23 -8.97
C PRO A 94 -5.51 -6.12 -9.15
N PHE A 95 -4.76 -7.00 -8.48
CA PHE A 95 -3.31 -7.16 -8.64
C PHE A 95 -2.97 -8.58 -9.08
N GLY A 96 -1.88 -8.75 -9.82
CA GLY A 96 -1.30 -10.09 -10.06
C GLY A 96 -0.57 -10.64 -8.84
N SER A 97 -0.31 -11.96 -8.82
CA SER A 97 0.31 -12.69 -7.70
C SER A 97 1.67 -12.14 -7.25
N SER A 98 2.51 -11.70 -8.19
CA SER A 98 3.79 -11.05 -7.86
C SER A 98 3.62 -9.58 -7.46
N CYS A 99 2.67 -8.88 -8.07
CA CYS A 99 2.44 -7.46 -7.78
C CYS A 99 1.84 -7.26 -6.40
N ILE A 100 0.89 -8.11 -5.98
CA ILE A 100 0.28 -8.03 -4.66
C ILE A 100 1.35 -8.21 -3.58
N ARG A 101 2.24 -9.21 -3.71
CA ARG A 101 3.33 -9.47 -2.75
C ARG A 101 4.18 -8.24 -2.52
N LYS A 102 4.62 -7.58 -3.60
CA LYS A 102 5.41 -6.35 -3.53
C LYS A 102 4.63 -5.15 -2.96
N VAL A 103 3.36 -4.97 -3.33
CA VAL A 103 2.52 -3.88 -2.79
C VAL A 103 2.26 -4.07 -1.29
N THR A 104 2.14 -5.33 -0.85
CA THR A 104 2.03 -5.70 0.56
C THR A 104 3.38 -5.75 1.30
N GLY A 105 4.52 -5.82 0.60
CA GLY A 105 5.86 -5.81 1.22
C GLY A 105 6.45 -7.18 1.56
N ARG A 106 6.08 -8.24 0.84
CA ARG A 106 6.67 -9.60 0.95
C ARG A 106 7.88 -9.84 0.04
N GLU A 107 8.22 -8.89 -0.84
CA GLU A 107 9.35 -8.95 -1.79
C GLU A 107 9.85 -7.55 -2.10
#